data_AF-A0A5K1A4C3-F1
#
_entry.id   AF-A0A5K1A4C3-F1
#
_cell.length_a   1.000
_cell.length_b   1.000
_cell.length_c   1.000
_cell.angle_alpha   90.00
_cell.angle_beta   90.00
_cell.angle_gamma   90.00
#
_symmetry.space_group_name_H-M   'P 1'
#
loop_
_entity.id
_entity.type
_entity.pdbx_description
1 polymer ?
#
loop_
_entity_poly.entity_id
_entity_poly.type
_entity_poly.pdbx_seq_one_letter_code
_entity_poly.pdbx_strand_id
1 'polypeptide(L)' 'RVVTDRDTGRSKGFGFVNFDSDDSASSALSRMDGQ' A
#
# COMPACT_ATOMS: atom_id res chain seq x y z
N ARG A 1 -0.96 -5.18 0.89
CA ARG A 1 -1.96 -6.03 0.19
C ARG A 1 -2.69 -5.19 -0.85
N VAL A 2 -2.46 -5.49 -2.13
CA VAL A 2 -3.15 -4.83 -3.26
C VAL A 2 -4.59 -5.33 -3.32
N VAL A 3 -5.55 -4.42 -3.46
CA VAL A 3 -6.95 -4.79 -3.62
C VAL A 3 -7.19 -5.08 -5.09
N THR A 4 -7.42 -6.35 -5.40
CA THR A 4 -7.82 -6.82 -6.73
C THR A 4 -9.32 -6.99 -6.80
N ASP A 5 -9.88 -6.60 -7.93
CA ASP A 5 -11.26 -6.88 -8.29
C ASP A 5 -11.46 -8.39 -8.44
N ARG A 6 -12.45 -8.96 -7.73
CA ARG A 6 -12.64 -10.42 -7.67
C ARG A 6 -13.16 -10.99 -8.98
N ASP A 7 -13.89 -10.20 -9.75
CA ASP A 7 -14.55 -10.65 -10.98
C ASP A 7 -13.62 -10.52 -12.20
N THR A 8 -12.80 -9.47 -12.25
CA THR A 8 -11.91 -9.21 -13.39
C THR A 8 -10.44 -9.52 -13.12
N GLY A 9 -10.06 -9.78 -11.87
CA GLY A 9 -8.67 -9.97 -11.45
C GLY A 9 -7.80 -8.71 -11.59
N ARG A 10 -8.36 -7.59 -12.05
CA ARG A 10 -7.63 -6.34 -12.23
C ARG A 10 -7.41 -5.66 -10.88
N SER A 11 -6.20 -5.16 -10.65
CA SER A 11 -5.89 -4.33 -9.50
C SER A 11 -6.73 -3.06 -9.54
N LYS A 12 -7.41 -2.73 -8.43
CA LYS A 12 -8.25 -1.51 -8.35
C LYS A 12 -7.44 -0.21 -8.29
N GLY A 13 -6.12 -0.29 -8.43
CA GLY A 13 -5.22 0.87 -8.35
C GLY A 13 -4.90 1.34 -6.94
N PHE A 14 -5.37 0.64 -5.92
CA PHE A 14 -5.07 0.92 -4.52
C PHE A 14 -4.83 -0.37 -3.71
N GLY A 15 -4.09 -0.24 -2.63
CA GLY A 15 -3.76 -1.33 -1.73
C GLY A 15 -3.45 -0.80 -0.34
N PHE A 16 -3.66 -1.64 0.66
CA PHE A 16 -3.40 -1.29 2.06
C PHE A 16 -2.18 -2.07 2.55
N VAL A 17 -1.21 -1.38 3.14
CA VAL A 17 -0.06 -2.02 3.78
C VAL A 17 -0.23 -1.89 5.29
N ASN A 18 -0.20 -3.03 5.99
CA ASN A 18 -0.12 -3.02 7.44
C ASN A 18 1.35 -2.97 7.83
N PHE A 19 1.69 -2.03 8.68
CA PHE A 19 3.00 -1.92 9.31
C PHE A 19 2.89 -2.43 10.75
N ASP A 20 3.91 -3.13 11.22
CA ASP A 20 3.98 -3.62 12.61
C ASP A 20 4.28 -2.49 13.61
N SER A 21 4.90 -1.40 13.14
CA SER A 21 5.28 -0.25 13.98
C SER A 21 5.06 1.08 13.25
N ASP A 22 4.82 2.13 14.03
CA ASP A 22 4.63 3.49 13.50
C ASP A 22 5.91 4.02 12.84
N ASP A 23 7.08 3.68 13.38
CA ASP A 23 8.40 4.02 12.84
C ASP A 23 8.58 3.48 11.41
N SER A 24 8.11 2.24 11.17
CA SER A 24 8.11 1.62 9.85
C SER A 24 7.16 2.35 8.89
N ALA A 25 6.00 2.79 9.38
CA ALA A 25 5.02 3.53 8.58
C ALA A 25 5.54 4.93 8.21
N SER A 26 6.15 5.65 9.16
CA SER A 26 6.75 6.97 8.96
C SER A 26 7.91 6.91 7.97
N SER A 27 8.77 5.90 8.10
CA SER A 27 9.88 5.66 7.16
C SER A 27 9.39 5.33 5.75
N ALA A 28 8.34 4.52 5.61
CA ALA A 28 7.78 4.18 4.31
C ALA A 28 7.09 5.38 3.65
N LEU A 29 6.36 6.18 4.43
CA LEU A 29 5.72 7.41 3.96
C LEU A 29 6.77 8.40 3.44
N SER A 30 7.83 8.65 4.23
CA SER A 30 8.92 9.56 3.83
C SER A 30 9.69 9.09 2.59
N ARG A 31 9.72 7.78 2.30
CA ARG A 31 10.40 7.22 1.11
C ARG A 31 9.50 7.12 -0.12
N MET A 32 8.18 7.09 0.04
CA MET A 32 7.22 7.03 -1.06
C MET A 32 6.62 8.40 -1.43
N ASP A 33 6.84 9.44 -0.63
CA ASP A 33 6.41 10.80 -0.95
C ASP A 33 7.33 11.44 -2.01
N GLY A 34 6.99 11.21 -3.28
CA GLY A 34 7.49 12.02 -4.41
C GLY A 34 8.67 11.47 -5.20
N GLN A 35 8.52 10.30 -5.83
CA GLN A 35 9.34 9.93 -7.01
C GLN A 35 8.58 10.17 -8.31
#